data_AF-A0A0G1Z3Y8-F1
#
_entry.id   AF-A0A0G1Z3Y8-F1
#
_cell.length_a   1.000
_cell.length_b   1.000
_cell.length_c   1.000
_cell.angle_alpha   90.00
_cell.angle_beta   90.00
_cell.angle_gamma   90.00
#
_symmetry.space_group_name_H-M   'P 1'
#
loop_
_entity.id
_entity.type
_entity.pdbx_description
1 polymer ?
#
loop_
_entity_poly.entity_id
_entity_poly.type
_entity_poly.pdbx_seq_one_letter_code
_entity_poly.pdbx_strand_id
1 'polypeptide(L)'
;MKRKGRNNGDEMRPEYEFDYSKAVRGKYYKRLLKEGANVVVLEPDVAKAFRDSAAVNDALRSLLQVARLSRRPTVRPSRAARKRATG
;
A
#
# COMPACT_ATOMS: atom_id res chain seq x y z
N MET A 1 45.03 2.42 -40.65
CA MET A 1 44.01 2.43 -39.60
C MET A 1 42.67 2.85 -40.21
N LYS A 2 41.70 1.93 -40.37
CA LYS A 2 40.34 2.30 -40.80
C LYS A 2 39.46 2.38 -39.54
N ARG A 3 38.92 3.57 -39.25
CA ARG A 3 37.94 3.77 -38.18
C ARG A 3 36.60 3.17 -38.64
N LYS A 4 36.18 2.06 -38.02
CA LYS A 4 34.82 1.51 -38.15
C LYS A 4 33.90 2.40 -37.32
N GLY A 5 33.03 3.15 -37.99
CA GLY A 5 31.98 3.92 -37.33
C GLY A 5 31.10 2.98 -36.50
N ARG A 6 30.82 3.36 -35.25
CA ARG A 6 29.87 2.66 -34.39
C ARG A 6 28.46 2.92 -34.96
N ASN A 7 27.92 1.97 -35.70
CA ASN A 7 26.47 1.89 -35.91
C ASN A 7 25.86 1.28 -34.65
N ASN A 8 25.60 2.11 -33.64
CA ASN A 8 24.70 1.80 -32.55
C ASN A 8 23.33 2.44 -32.84
N GLY A 9 22.76 2.10 -33.99
CA GLY A 9 21.41 2.49 -34.35
C GLY A 9 20.65 1.23 -34.66
N ASP A 10 19.50 1.08 -34.01
CA ASP A 10 18.47 0.08 -34.32
C ASP A 10 18.55 -1.26 -33.56
N GLU A 11 18.46 -1.20 -32.24
CA GLU A 11 17.99 -2.34 -31.42
C GLU A 11 16.45 -2.46 -31.43
N MET A 12 15.75 -1.46 -31.97
CA MET A 12 14.30 -1.45 -32.07
C MET A 12 13.86 -2.18 -33.32
N ARG A 13 12.80 -2.98 -33.20
CA ARG A 13 12.26 -3.70 -34.37
C ARG A 13 11.57 -2.71 -35.32
N PRO A 14 11.59 -2.95 -36.63
CA PRO A 14 10.92 -2.10 -37.61
C PRO A 14 9.42 -1.92 -37.36
N GLU A 15 8.76 -2.87 -36.69
CA GLU A 15 7.33 -2.78 -36.37
C GLU A 15 7.03 -1.76 -35.25
N TYR A 16 8.04 -1.28 -34.52
CA TYR A 16 7.89 -0.33 -33.43
C TYR A 16 8.05 1.12 -33.89
N GLU A 17 7.06 1.60 -34.65
CA GLU A 17 6.89 3.02 -34.96
C GLU A 17 6.02 3.71 -33.89
N PHE A 18 6.65 4.43 -32.96
CA PHE A 18 5.94 5.14 -31.89
C PHE A 18 5.67 6.61 -32.27
N ASP A 19 4.40 6.96 -32.48
CA ASP A 19 3.96 8.36 -32.61
C ASP A 19 3.75 9.01 -31.22
N TYR A 20 4.76 9.74 -30.76
CA TYR A 20 4.70 10.47 -29.50
C TYR A 20 3.98 11.83 -29.58
N SER A 21 3.52 12.28 -30.75
CA SER A 21 2.80 13.56 -30.89
C SER A 21 1.50 13.60 -30.08
N LYS A 22 0.90 12.42 -29.84
CA LYS A 22 -0.31 12.22 -29.03
C LYS A 22 0.00 11.74 -27.61
N ALA A 23 1.28 11.66 -27.22
CA ALA A 23 1.66 11.18 -25.90
C ALA A 23 1.28 12.22 -24.83
N VAL A 24 0.51 11.78 -23.83
CA VAL A 24 0.07 12.64 -22.71
C VAL A 24 0.72 12.17 -21.43
N ARG A 25 1.52 13.03 -20.81
CA ARG A 25 2.13 12.75 -19.51
C ARG A 25 1.05 12.46 -18.46
N GLY A 26 1.17 11.33 -17.79
CA GLY A 26 0.24 10.97 -16.71
C GLY A 26 -1.19 10.67 -17.17
N LYS A 27 -1.41 10.22 -18.41
CA LYS A 27 -2.73 9.89 -18.99
C LYS A 27 -3.67 9.13 -18.05
N TYR A 28 -3.13 8.23 -17.23
CA TYR A 28 -3.89 7.39 -16.29
C TYR A 28 -3.63 7.70 -14.80
N TYR A 29 -2.81 8.72 -14.49
CA TYR A 29 -2.39 9.01 -13.12
C TYR A 29 -3.58 9.27 -12.18
N LYS A 30 -4.54 10.11 -12.61
CA LYS A 30 -5.74 10.41 -11.82
C LYS A 30 -6.59 9.16 -11.55
N ARG A 31 -6.62 8.21 -12.47
CA ARG A 31 -7.35 6.94 -12.31
C ARG A 31 -6.67 6.07 -11.26
N LEU A 32 -5.36 5.87 -11.39
CA LEU A 32 -4.55 5.08 -10.44
C LEU A 32 -4.62 5.63 -9.01
N LEU A 33 -4.60 6.95 -8.85
CA LEU A 33 -4.81 7.62 -7.56
C LEU A 33 -6.18 7.32 -6.95
N LYS A 34 -7.25 7.38 -7.76
CA LYS A 34 -8.62 7.11 -7.31
C LYS A 34 -8.84 5.64 -6.95
N GLU A 35 -8.26 4.74 -7.74
CA GLU A 35 -8.34 3.29 -7.54
C GLU A 35 -7.44 2.80 -6.39
N GLY A 36 -6.60 3.69 -5.83
CA GLY A 36 -5.75 3.37 -4.69
C GLY A 36 -4.67 2.34 -5.01
N ALA A 37 -4.13 2.37 -6.23
CA ALA A 37 -3.09 1.44 -6.71
C ALA A 37 -1.70 1.76 -6.13
N ASN A 38 -1.60 1.99 -4.83
CA ASN A 38 -0.35 2.27 -4.15
C ASN A 38 0.38 0.94 -3.86
N VAL A 39 1.57 0.79 -4.42
CA VAL A 39 2.46 -0.33 -4.12
C VAL A 39 3.20 -0.04 -2.82
N VAL A 40 3.01 -0.90 -1.82
CA VAL A 40 3.74 -0.85 -0.55
C VAL A 40 4.63 -2.08 -0.48
N VAL A 41 5.93 -1.87 -0.30
CA VAL A 41 6.91 -2.94 -0.16
C VAL A 41 6.99 -3.33 1.31
N LEU A 42 6.84 -4.63 1.59
CA LEU A 42 7.05 -5.19 2.93
C LEU A 42 8.50 -5.61 3.10
N GLU A 43 8.99 -5.59 4.33
CA GLU A 43 10.27 -6.18 4.67
C GLU A 43 10.27 -7.70 4.35
N PRO A 44 11.41 -8.30 3.97
CA PRO A 44 11.45 -9.68 3.49
C PRO A 44 10.99 -10.73 4.50
N ASP A 45 11.17 -10.48 5.79
CA ASP A 45 10.69 -11.34 6.88
C ASP A 45 9.17 -11.29 7.02
N VAL A 46 8.58 -10.11 6.96
CA VAL A 46 7.12 -9.90 6.98
C VAL A 46 6.49 -10.48 5.71
N ALA A 47 7.10 -10.26 4.55
CA ALA A 47 6.62 -10.81 3.28
C ALA A 47 6.60 -12.34 3.26
N LYS A 48 7.53 -13.00 3.97
CA LYS A 48 7.53 -14.47 4.12
C LYS A 48 6.42 -14.98 5.04
N ALA A 49 5.97 -14.16 6.00
CA ALA A 49 4.94 -14.53 6.95
C ALA A 49 3.52 -14.48 6.37
N PHE A 50 3.29 -13.64 5.34
CA PHE A 50 1.97 -13.44 4.75
C PHE A 50 1.91 -13.85 3.28
N ARG A 51 0.86 -14.59 2.91
CA ARG A 51 0.68 -15.10 1.54
C ARG A 51 0.25 -14.02 0.54
N ASP A 52 -0.59 -13.09 0.97
CA ASP A 52 -1.16 -12.03 0.13
C ASP A 52 -1.48 -10.76 0.93
N SER A 53 -1.86 -9.70 0.21
CA SER A 53 -2.22 -8.41 0.80
C SER A 53 -3.49 -8.46 1.65
N ALA A 54 -4.40 -9.40 1.40
CA ALA A 54 -5.62 -9.52 2.18
C ALA A 54 -5.29 -9.97 3.61
N ALA A 55 -4.44 -11.00 3.75
CA ALA A 55 -3.98 -11.50 5.05
C ALA A 55 -3.24 -10.41 5.86
N VAL A 56 -2.39 -9.60 5.22
CA VAL A 56 -1.71 -8.47 5.87
C VAL A 56 -2.72 -7.45 6.39
N ASN A 57 -3.66 -7.04 5.55
CA ASN A 57 -4.65 -6.03 5.91
C ASN A 57 -5.56 -6.48 7.05
N ASP A 58 -5.95 -7.75 7.07
CA ASP A 58 -6.79 -8.28 8.14
C ASP A 58 -6.04 -8.32 9.48
N ALA A 59 -4.76 -8.72 9.48
CA ALA A 59 -3.92 -8.67 10.68
C ALA A 59 -3.79 -7.23 11.23
N LEU A 60 -3.55 -6.24 10.35
CA LEU A 60 -3.45 -4.84 10.74
C LEU A 60 -4.78 -4.29 11.28
N ARG A 61 -5.92 -4.70 10.69
CA ARG A 61 -7.26 -4.33 11.19
C ARG A 61 -7.53 -4.91 12.57
N SER A 62 -7.17 -6.17 12.82
CA SER A 62 -7.29 -6.79 14.15
C SER A 62 -6.46 -6.04 15.18
N LEU A 63 -5.23 -5.63 14.85
CA LEU A 63 -4.39 -4.82 15.74
C LEU A 63 -5.03 -3.46 16.06
N LEU A 64 -5.62 -2.80 15.06
CA LEU A 64 -6.36 -1.55 15.27
C LEU A 64 -7.57 -1.73 16.18
N GLN A 65 -8.28 -2.86 16.10
CA GLN A 65 -9.40 -3.15 17.00
C GLN A 65 -8.91 -3.31 18.45
N VAL A 66 -7.85 -4.08 18.68
CA VAL A 66 -7.25 -4.24 20.02
C VAL A 66 -6.81 -2.89 20.58
N ALA A 67 -6.15 -2.06 19.77
CA ALA A 67 -5.72 -0.73 20.16
C ALA A 67 -6.91 0.21 20.52
N ARG A 68 -8.06 0.06 19.86
CA ARG A 68 -9.28 0.82 20.22
C ARG A 68 -9.87 0.36 21.56
N LEU A 69 -9.85 -0.94 21.83
CA LEU A 69 -10.37 -1.49 23.08
C LEU A 69 -9.50 -1.10 24.28
N SER A 70 -8.18 -1.10 24.13
CA SER A 70 -7.25 -0.71 25.19
C SER A 70 -7.31 0.79 25.53
N ARG A 71 -7.65 1.64 24.55
CA ARG A 71 -7.86 3.08 24.76
C ARG A 71 -9.16 3.43 25.49
N ARG A 72 -10.11 2.50 25.58
CA ARG A 72 -11.38 2.75 26.27
C ARG A 72 -11.11 2.66 27.77
N PRO A 73 -11.20 3.76 28.54
CA PRO A 73 -11.04 3.67 29.98
C PRO A 73 -12.12 2.71 30.47
N THR A 74 -11.72 1.58 31.05
CA THR A 74 -12.67 0.75 31.79
C THR A 74 -13.18 1.66 32.90
N VAL A 75 -14.42 2.15 32.75
CA VAL A 75 -15.13 2.84 33.84
C VAL A 75 -15.28 1.78 34.92
N ARG A 76 -14.27 1.69 35.81
CA ARG A 76 -14.39 0.89 37.02
C ARG A 76 -15.47 1.59 37.83
N PRO A 77 -16.63 0.96 38.07
CA PRO A 77 -17.58 1.54 39.00
C PRO A 77 -16.85 1.67 40.33
N SER A 78 -16.66 2.90 40.77
CA SER A 78 -15.98 3.15 42.03
C SER A 78 -16.81 2.51 43.14
N ARG A 79 -16.12 1.88 44.09
CA ARG A 79 -16.70 1.13 45.21
C ARG A 79 -17.68 1.97 46.06
N ALA A 80 -17.69 3.30 45.87
CA ALA A 80 -18.61 4.25 46.50
C ALA A 80 -20.05 4.20 45.94
N ALA A 81 -20.27 3.79 44.68
CA ALA A 81 -21.61 3.71 44.09
C ALA A 81 -22.43 2.51 44.61
N ARG A 82 -21.77 1.45 45.07
CA ARG A 82 -22.44 0.22 45.54
C ARG A 82 -23.05 0.34 46.94
N LYS A 83 -22.70 1.37 47.73
CA LYS A 83 -23.18 1.55 49.11
C LYS A 83 -24.48 2.34 49.25
N ARG A 84 -25.08 2.84 48.15
CA ARG A 84 -26.30 3.66 48.20
C ARG A 84 -27.58 2.94 47.76
N ALA A 85 -27.51 1.63 47.47
CA ALA A 85 -28.64 0.85 46.95
C ALA A 85 -29.29 -0.09 47.98
N THR A 86 -28.92 0.03 49.26
CA THR A 86 -29.56 -0.68 50.38
C THR A 86 -29.76 0.33 51.50
N GLY A 87 -30.94 0.93 51.53
CA GLY A 87 -31.44 1.86 52.53
C GLY A 87 -32.94 2.03 52.29
#